data_AF-A0A257I3A1-F1
#
_entry.id   AF-A0A257I3A1-F1
#
_cell.length_a   1.000
_cell.length_b   1.000
_cell.length_c   1.000
_cell.angle_alpha   90.00
_cell.angle_beta   90.00
_cell.angle_gamma   90.00
#
_symmetry.space_group_name_H-M   'P 1'
#
loop_
_entity.id
_entity.type
_entity.pdbx_description
1 polymer ?
#
loop_
_entity_poly.entity_id
_entity_poly.type
_entity_poly.pdbx_seq_one_letter_code
_entity_poly.pdbx_strand_id
1 'polypeptide(L)'
;MKTDNASSNKIFYPPGGILLWIIIFLELITFGMGIIAFVYYGKQDSELFHLSKLNLNKTIGVINTLLLLTSGFFMAESVKGIRHLNLQKTKSYLQLTMMGGLLFTILKGIEYFQKIQAGITLETNLFYTFYWLLTGFHLAHIVVGMIILYFMYHQLTKKIATVDVDDFEASAAFWHMCDLIWLLLFPVLYLLY
;
A
#
# COMPACT_ATOMS: atom_id res chain seq x y z
N MET A 1 41.89 -10.34 19.72
CA MET A 1 41.33 -10.58 18.37
C MET A 1 39.87 -10.97 18.56
N LYS A 2 38.95 -9.99 18.63
CA LYS A 2 37.50 -10.23 18.68
C LYS A 2 37.01 -10.22 17.25
N THR A 3 36.57 -11.38 16.79
CA THR A 3 36.14 -11.63 15.41
C THR A 3 34.87 -10.86 15.08
N ASP A 4 34.91 -10.22 13.91
CA ASP A 4 33.82 -9.56 13.20
C ASP A 4 32.64 -10.51 12.95
N ASN A 5 31.69 -10.60 13.90
CA ASN A 5 30.47 -11.40 13.73
C ASN A 5 29.19 -10.55 13.70
N ALA A 6 29.32 -9.23 13.52
CA ALA A 6 28.18 -8.31 13.49
C ALA A 6 27.51 -8.18 12.11
N SER A 7 28.16 -8.66 11.04
CA SER A 7 27.67 -8.52 9.66
C SER A 7 26.87 -9.73 9.15
N SER A 8 27.02 -10.91 9.75
CA SER A 8 26.40 -12.16 9.29
C SER A 8 24.91 -12.29 9.67
N ASN A 9 24.46 -11.63 10.74
CA ASN A 9 23.08 -11.74 11.23
C ASN A 9 22.06 -10.87 10.48
N LYS A 10 22.49 -9.84 9.73
CA LYS A 10 21.54 -8.94 9.04
C LYS A 10 20.83 -9.57 7.85
N ILE A 11 21.41 -10.62 7.25
CA ILE A 11 20.78 -11.32 6.10
C ILE A 11 19.60 -12.17 6.57
N PHE A 12 19.70 -12.76 7.77
CA PHE A 12 18.66 -13.65 8.31
C PHE A 12 17.59 -12.93 9.15
N TYR A 13 17.81 -11.64 9.49
CA TYR A 13 16.88 -10.82 10.27
C TYR A 13 16.60 -9.50 9.56
N PRO A 14 15.69 -9.49 8.57
CA PRO A 14 15.29 -8.26 7.90
C PRO A 14 14.44 -7.38 8.84
N PRO A 15 14.27 -6.07 8.55
CA PRO A 15 13.47 -5.17 9.37
C PRO A 15 12.06 -5.73 9.60
N GLY A 16 11.64 -5.87 10.85
CA GLY A 16 10.35 -6.45 11.24
C GLY A 16 10.27 -8.00 11.22
N GLY A 17 11.39 -8.68 11.01
CA GLY A 17 11.50 -10.14 11.10
C GLY A 17 11.10 -10.90 9.83
N ILE A 18 11.56 -12.16 9.74
CA ILE A 18 11.41 -13.02 8.55
C ILE A 18 9.94 -13.25 8.15
N LEU A 19 9.05 -13.35 9.13
CA LEU A 19 7.63 -13.66 8.90
C LEU A 19 6.92 -12.56 8.11
N LEU A 20 7.20 -11.29 8.43
CA LEU A 20 6.64 -10.16 7.70
C LEU A 20 7.04 -10.20 6.22
N TRP A 21 8.31 -10.50 5.95
CA TRP A 21 8.81 -10.52 4.57
C TRP A 21 8.21 -11.67 3.76
N ILE A 22 7.99 -12.83 4.39
CA ILE A 22 7.25 -13.94 3.76
C ILE A 22 5.84 -13.49 3.38
N ILE A 23 5.14 -12.78 4.26
CA ILE A 23 3.81 -12.22 3.98
C ILE A 23 3.88 -11.21 2.84
N ILE A 24 4.83 -10.27 2.86
CA ILE A 24 5.03 -9.29 1.79
C ILE A 24 5.22 -9.98 0.44
N PHE A 25 6.08 -11.00 0.36
CA PHE A 25 6.30 -11.72 -0.89
C PHE A 25 5.05 -12.48 -1.34
N LEU A 26 4.32 -13.12 -0.43
CA LEU A 26 3.07 -13.80 -0.73
C LEU A 26 2.05 -12.83 -1.34
N GLU A 27 1.88 -11.66 -0.74
CA GLU A 27 0.98 -10.61 -1.22
C GLU A 27 1.42 -10.10 -2.60
N LEU A 28 2.71 -9.80 -2.78
CA LEU A 28 3.26 -9.34 -4.06
C LEU A 28 3.08 -10.38 -5.18
N ILE A 29 3.25 -11.68 -4.88
CA ILE A 29 3.00 -12.76 -5.84
C ILE A 29 1.51 -12.84 -6.17
N THR A 30 0.63 -12.73 -5.16
CA THR A 30 -0.83 -12.81 -5.36
C THR A 30 -1.34 -11.67 -6.24
N PHE A 31 -0.96 -10.42 -5.93
CA PHE A 31 -1.29 -9.27 -6.77
C PHE A 31 -0.61 -9.34 -8.14
N GLY A 32 0.63 -9.82 -8.20
CA GLY A 32 1.36 -10.01 -9.45
C GLY A 32 0.66 -10.97 -10.39
N MET A 33 0.18 -12.12 -9.89
CA MET A 33 -0.62 -13.07 -10.67
C MET A 33 -1.92 -12.45 -11.16
N GLY A 34 -2.62 -11.68 -10.32
CA GLY A 34 -3.83 -10.98 -10.71
C GLY A 34 -3.60 -9.92 -11.80
N ILE A 35 -2.50 -9.17 -11.71
CA ILE A 35 -2.07 -8.20 -12.73
C ILE A 35 -1.72 -8.91 -14.05
N ILE A 36 -0.95 -10.00 -14.00
CA ILE A 36 -0.59 -10.78 -15.18
C ILE A 36 -1.84 -11.33 -15.86
N ALA A 37 -2.79 -11.87 -15.09
CA ALA A 37 -4.06 -12.35 -15.61
C ALA A 37 -4.87 -11.22 -16.26
N PHE A 38 -4.98 -10.06 -15.59
CA PHE A 38 -5.63 -8.87 -16.16
C PHE A 38 -5.01 -8.47 -17.51
N VAL A 39 -3.68 -8.45 -17.60
CA VAL A 39 -2.98 -8.11 -18.84
C VAL A 39 -3.19 -9.20 -19.91
N TYR A 40 -3.18 -10.47 -19.53
CA TYR A 40 -3.40 -11.57 -20.47
C TYR A 40 -4.80 -11.53 -21.10
N TYR A 41 -5.84 -11.33 -20.28
CA TYR A 41 -7.22 -11.23 -20.76
C TYR A 41 -7.50 -9.92 -21.50
N GLY A 42 -6.91 -8.80 -21.06
CA GLY A 42 -7.03 -7.52 -21.76
C GLY A 42 -6.44 -7.55 -23.17
N LYS A 43 -5.45 -8.39 -23.45
CA LYS A 43 -4.95 -8.62 -24.82
C LYS A 43 -5.91 -9.44 -25.69
N GLN A 44 -6.71 -10.32 -25.10
CA GLN A 44 -7.68 -11.13 -25.84
C GLN A 44 -8.93 -10.33 -26.22
N ASP A 45 -9.38 -9.44 -25.32
CA ASP A 45 -10.53 -8.57 -25.54
C ASP A 45 -10.15 -7.10 -25.29
N SER A 46 -9.28 -6.58 -26.16
CA SER A 46 -8.72 -5.23 -26.01
C SER A 46 -9.77 -4.13 -26.17
N GLU A 47 -10.82 -4.35 -26.95
CA GLU A 47 -11.89 -3.37 -27.14
C GLU A 47 -12.72 -3.20 -25.86
N LEU A 48 -13.16 -4.30 -25.25
CA LEU A 48 -13.88 -4.28 -23.98
C LEU A 48 -13.07 -3.60 -22.88
N PHE A 49 -11.78 -3.93 -22.77
CA PHE A 49 -10.89 -3.37 -21.76
C PHE A 49 -10.65 -1.87 -21.99
N HIS A 50 -10.44 -1.45 -23.25
CA HIS A 50 -10.29 -0.04 -23.59
C HIS A 50 -11.54 0.76 -23.21
N LEU A 51 -12.73 0.30 -23.61
CA LEU A 51 -14.01 0.95 -23.31
C LEU A 51 -14.30 0.99 -21.81
N SER A 52 -13.99 -0.10 -21.08
CA SER A 52 -14.18 -0.16 -19.63
C SER A 52 -13.23 0.79 -18.90
N LYS A 53 -11.96 0.86 -19.30
CA LYS A 53 -10.97 1.81 -18.75
C LYS A 53 -11.34 3.27 -19.01
N LEU A 54 -11.96 3.60 -20.15
CA LEU A 54 -12.41 4.98 -20.42
C LEU A 54 -13.46 5.47 -19.41
N ASN A 55 -14.19 4.56 -18.78
CA ASN A 55 -15.13 4.89 -17.72
C ASN A 55 -14.43 5.17 -16.38
N LEU A 56 -13.16 4.80 -16.18
CA LEU A 56 -12.43 5.09 -14.94
C LEU A 56 -12.01 6.55 -14.86
N ASN A 57 -12.01 7.10 -13.63
CA ASN A 57 -11.55 8.46 -13.40
C ASN A 57 -10.04 8.49 -13.22
N LYS A 58 -9.32 8.73 -14.32
CA LYS A 58 -7.85 8.83 -14.33
C LYS A 58 -7.32 9.89 -13.36
N THR A 59 -8.01 11.02 -13.21
CA THR A 59 -7.59 12.10 -12.31
C THR A 59 -7.60 11.63 -10.86
N ILE A 60 -8.64 10.93 -10.42
CA ILE A 60 -8.68 10.32 -9.08
C ILE A 60 -7.53 9.33 -8.90
N GLY A 61 -7.29 8.47 -9.89
CA GLY A 61 -6.17 7.52 -9.87
C GLY A 61 -4.79 8.19 -9.71
N VAL A 62 -4.54 9.29 -10.44
CA VAL A 62 -3.29 10.07 -10.32
C VAL A 62 -3.18 10.72 -8.96
N ILE A 63 -4.24 11.37 -8.46
CA ILE A 63 -4.25 12.01 -7.14
C ILE A 63 -3.96 10.97 -6.05
N ASN A 64 -4.62 9.81 -6.10
CA ASN A 64 -4.39 8.71 -5.17
C ASN A 64 -2.94 8.22 -5.20
N THR A 65 -2.35 8.12 -6.39
CA THR A 65 -0.95 7.73 -6.54
C THR A 65 -0.01 8.76 -5.90
N LEU A 66 -0.25 10.06 -6.12
CA LEU A 66 0.54 11.12 -5.48
C LEU A 66 0.38 11.13 -3.96
N LEU A 67 -0.84 10.89 -3.46
CA LEU A 67 -1.12 10.79 -2.03
C LEU A 67 -0.34 9.64 -1.37
N LEU A 68 -0.35 8.45 -1.97
CA LEU A 68 0.38 7.29 -1.42
C LEU A 68 1.89 7.47 -1.54
N LEU A 69 2.41 7.99 -2.66
CA LEU A 69 3.85 8.28 -2.78
C LEU A 69 4.33 9.30 -1.75
N THR A 70 3.54 10.35 -1.52
CA THR A 70 3.84 11.37 -0.50
C THR A 70 3.72 10.78 0.91
N SER A 71 2.71 9.94 1.16
CA SER A 71 2.53 9.21 2.41
C SER A 71 3.72 8.30 2.71
N GLY A 72 4.20 7.55 1.73
CA GLY A 72 5.41 6.73 1.81
C GLY A 72 6.65 7.55 2.10
N PHE A 73 6.84 8.71 1.45
CA PHE A 73 7.95 9.60 1.80
C PHE A 73 7.92 10.02 3.28
N PHE A 74 6.75 10.41 3.79
CA PHE A 74 6.62 10.74 5.22
C PHE A 74 6.85 9.51 6.12
N MET A 75 6.46 8.31 5.68
CA MET A 75 6.71 7.09 6.47
C MET A 75 8.22 6.84 6.60
N ALA A 76 8.97 7.01 5.52
CA ALA A 76 10.43 6.88 5.52
C ALA A 76 11.09 7.92 6.45
N GLU A 77 10.64 9.17 6.43
CA GLU A 77 11.13 10.21 7.35
C GLU A 77 10.77 9.92 8.81
N SER A 78 9.61 9.30 9.06
CA SER A 78 9.19 8.86 10.39
C SER A 78 10.14 7.80 10.96
N VAL A 79 10.54 6.82 10.14
CA VAL A 79 11.53 5.79 10.49
C VAL A 79 12.91 6.41 10.74
N LYS A 80 13.35 7.40 9.96
CA LYS A 80 14.59 8.13 10.27
C LYS A 80 14.51 8.82 11.62
N GLY A 81 13.37 9.46 11.91
CA GLY A 81 13.12 10.13 13.17
C GLY A 81 13.26 9.19 14.38
N ILE A 82 12.69 7.98 14.31
CA ILE A 82 12.71 7.05 15.45
C ILE A 82 14.12 6.52 15.72
N ARG A 83 14.90 6.25 14.66
CA ARG A 83 16.32 5.86 14.76
C ARG A 83 17.20 6.94 15.39
N HIS A 84 16.85 8.21 15.22
CA HIS A 84 17.54 9.35 15.83
C HIS A 84 16.90 9.83 17.15
N LEU A 85 15.95 9.06 17.70
CA LEU A 85 15.21 9.38 18.94
C LEU A 85 14.48 10.74 18.89
N ASN A 86 14.16 11.26 17.69
CA ASN A 86 13.43 12.51 17.50
C ASN A 86 11.92 12.26 17.38
N LEU A 87 11.26 12.14 18.53
CA LEU A 87 9.84 11.78 18.58
C LEU A 87 8.89 12.78 17.94
N GLN A 88 9.19 14.07 18.08
CA GLN A 88 8.29 15.09 17.57
C GLN A 88 8.19 14.95 16.05
N LYS A 89 9.34 14.78 15.38
CA LYS A 89 9.39 14.49 13.94
C LYS A 89 8.73 13.16 13.59
N THR A 90 9.05 12.07 14.31
CA THR A 90 8.42 10.75 14.08
C THR A 90 6.89 10.83 14.14
N LYS A 91 6.34 11.44 15.19
CA LYS A 91 4.88 11.58 15.35
C LYS A 91 4.26 12.42 14.24
N SER A 92 4.84 13.58 13.94
CA SER A 92 4.33 14.46 12.89
C SER A 92 4.34 13.79 11.52
N TYR A 93 5.43 13.10 11.16
CA TYR A 93 5.50 12.40 9.88
C TYR A 93 4.56 11.19 9.83
N LEU A 94 4.45 10.41 10.91
CA LEU A 94 3.50 9.30 10.99
C LEU A 94 2.04 9.76 10.83
N GLN A 95 1.68 10.92 11.41
CA GLN A 95 0.37 11.52 11.21
C GLN A 95 0.12 11.89 9.74
N LEU A 96 1.12 12.49 9.08
CA LEU A 96 1.02 12.83 7.65
C LEU A 96 0.90 11.58 6.78
N THR A 97 1.62 10.50 7.09
CA THR A 97 1.47 9.19 6.45
C THR A 97 0.03 8.69 6.54
N MET A 98 -0.53 8.67 7.76
CA MET A 98 -1.91 8.24 7.99
C MET A 98 -2.93 9.13 7.27
N MET A 99 -2.72 10.45 7.25
CA MET A 99 -3.59 11.36 6.50
C MET A 99 -3.61 11.04 5.00
N GLY A 100 -2.47 10.71 4.40
CA GLY A 100 -2.40 10.28 3.00
C GLY A 100 -3.21 9.01 2.72
N GLY A 101 -3.11 8.01 3.60
CA GLY A 101 -3.89 6.77 3.51
C GLY A 101 -5.39 6.97 3.70
N LEU A 102 -5.78 7.87 4.60
CA LEU A 102 -7.18 8.25 4.80
C LEU A 102 -7.76 8.95 3.55
N LEU A 103 -7.04 9.93 3.01
CA LEU A 103 -7.47 10.64 1.80
C LEU A 103 -7.59 9.69 0.60
N PHE A 104 -6.64 8.77 0.43
CA PHE A 104 -6.72 7.69 -0.55
C PHE A 104 -8.01 6.88 -0.39
N THR A 105 -8.30 6.44 0.84
CA THR A 105 -9.48 5.61 1.16
C THR A 105 -10.78 6.35 0.84
N ILE A 106 -10.87 7.63 1.18
CA ILE A 106 -12.04 8.48 0.89
C ILE A 106 -12.25 8.63 -0.62
N LEU A 107 -11.20 9.01 -1.35
CA LEU A 107 -11.30 9.20 -2.81
C LEU A 107 -11.66 7.90 -3.52
N LYS A 108 -11.11 6.76 -3.07
CA LYS A 108 -11.45 5.45 -3.62
C LYS A 108 -12.89 5.04 -3.29
N GLY A 109 -13.37 5.36 -2.09
CA GLY A 109 -14.77 5.18 -1.70
C GLY A 109 -15.74 5.97 -2.56
N ILE A 110 -15.40 7.23 -2.89
CA ILE A 110 -16.20 8.06 -3.81
C ILE A 110 -16.25 7.42 -5.21
N GLU A 111 -15.11 6.96 -5.73
CA GLU A 111 -15.06 6.27 -7.03
C GLU A 111 -15.92 4.99 -7.02
N TYR A 112 -15.85 4.19 -5.96
CA TYR A 112 -16.68 2.98 -5.82
C TYR A 112 -18.17 3.30 -5.78
N PHE A 113 -18.56 4.32 -5.01
CA PHE A 113 -19.95 4.74 -4.92
C PHE A 113 -20.49 5.17 -6.28
N GLN A 114 -19.73 5.94 -7.05
CA GLN A 114 -20.11 6.34 -8.41
C GLN A 114 -20.26 5.13 -9.35
N LYS A 115 -19.41 4.10 -9.23
CA LYS A 115 -19.52 2.87 -10.04
C LYS A 115 -20.74 2.05 -9.69
N ILE A 116 -21.01 1.87 -8.40
CA ILE A 116 -22.18 1.14 -7.92
C ILE A 116 -23.47 1.84 -8.36
N GLN A 117 -23.53 3.18 -8.27
CA GLN A 117 -24.67 3.95 -8.76
C GLN A 117 -24.89 3.83 -10.27
N ALA A 118 -23.82 3.67 -11.03
CA ALA A 118 -23.88 3.41 -12.47
C ALA A 118 -24.24 1.94 -12.82
N GLY A 119 -24.56 1.10 -11.81
CA GLY A 119 -24.86 -0.32 -12.01
C GLY A 119 -23.64 -1.17 -12.35
N ILE A 120 -22.42 -0.64 -12.18
CA ILE A 120 -21.17 -1.35 -12.45
C ILE A 120 -20.80 -2.14 -11.20
N THR A 121 -20.80 -3.46 -11.34
CA THR A 121 -20.54 -4.42 -10.26
C THR A 121 -19.44 -5.40 -10.69
N LEU A 122 -19.19 -6.39 -9.83
CA LEU A 122 -18.23 -7.47 -10.06
C LEU A 122 -18.60 -8.35 -11.27
N GLU A 123 -19.89 -8.40 -11.63
CA GLU A 123 -20.45 -9.26 -12.69
C GLU A 123 -20.63 -8.53 -14.03
N THR A 124 -20.37 -7.22 -14.09
CA THR A 124 -20.62 -6.41 -15.30
C THR A 124 -19.82 -6.91 -16.50
N ASN A 125 -18.52 -7.14 -16.32
CA ASN A 125 -17.64 -7.76 -17.30
C ASN A 125 -16.31 -8.13 -16.64
N LEU A 126 -15.45 -8.84 -17.38
CA LEU A 126 -14.18 -9.34 -16.85
C LEU A 126 -13.22 -8.22 -16.39
N PHE A 127 -13.20 -7.06 -17.07
CA PHE A 127 -12.42 -5.90 -16.63
C PHE A 127 -12.85 -5.46 -15.22
N TYR A 128 -14.16 -5.30 -15.01
CA TYR A 128 -14.68 -4.87 -13.72
C TYR A 128 -14.53 -5.93 -12.64
N THR A 129 -14.63 -7.22 -12.97
CA THR A 129 -14.29 -8.32 -12.04
C THR A 129 -12.88 -8.14 -11.48
N PHE A 130 -11.87 -7.99 -12.34
CA PHE A 130 -10.49 -7.76 -11.89
C PHE A 130 -10.33 -6.43 -11.16
N TYR A 131 -10.91 -5.34 -11.68
CA TYR A 131 -10.86 -4.03 -11.06
C TYR A 131 -11.34 -4.09 -9.60
N TRP A 132 -12.53 -4.64 -9.35
CA TRP A 132 -13.13 -4.73 -8.02
C TRP A 132 -12.33 -5.62 -7.08
N LEU A 133 -11.84 -6.78 -7.55
CA LEU A 133 -11.03 -7.67 -6.72
C LEU A 133 -9.68 -7.03 -6.39
N LEU A 134 -8.90 -6.61 -7.39
CA LEU A 134 -7.57 -6.03 -7.18
C LEU A 134 -7.63 -4.77 -6.32
N THR A 135 -8.52 -3.82 -6.66
CA THR A 135 -8.59 -2.57 -5.90
C THR A 135 -9.28 -2.74 -4.55
N GLY A 136 -10.24 -3.67 -4.43
CA GLY A 136 -10.93 -3.98 -3.18
C GLY A 136 -10.00 -4.64 -2.15
N PHE A 137 -9.25 -5.66 -2.56
CA PHE A 137 -8.24 -6.28 -1.69
C PHE A 137 -7.14 -5.29 -1.31
N HIS A 138 -6.70 -4.46 -2.24
CA HIS A 138 -5.71 -3.42 -1.93
C HIS A 138 -6.23 -2.41 -0.91
N LEU A 139 -7.48 -1.96 -1.04
CA LEU A 139 -8.12 -1.07 -0.06
C LEU A 139 -8.18 -1.71 1.33
N ALA A 140 -8.49 -3.00 1.41
CA ALA A 140 -8.47 -3.73 2.69
C ALA A 140 -7.07 -3.70 3.33
N HIS A 141 -6.00 -3.88 2.54
CA HIS A 141 -4.62 -3.77 3.03
C HIS A 141 -4.27 -2.38 3.54
N ILE A 142 -4.69 -1.31 2.84
CA ILE A 142 -4.51 0.07 3.30
C ILE A 142 -5.20 0.29 4.65
N VAL A 143 -6.42 -0.22 4.82
CA VAL A 143 -7.16 -0.11 6.11
C VAL A 143 -6.43 -0.86 7.23
N VAL A 144 -5.94 -2.07 6.98
CA VAL A 144 -5.12 -2.82 7.95
C VAL A 144 -3.85 -2.05 8.30
N GLY A 145 -3.15 -1.52 7.29
CA GLY A 145 -1.97 -0.68 7.49
C GLY A 145 -2.26 0.53 8.36
N MET A 146 -3.37 1.23 8.11
CA MET A 146 -3.80 2.40 8.89
C MET A 146 -4.03 2.04 10.36
N ILE A 147 -4.63 0.87 10.63
CA ILE A 147 -4.83 0.37 11.98
C ILE A 147 -3.49 0.11 12.67
N ILE A 148 -2.53 -0.54 11.98
CA ILE A 148 -1.17 -0.79 12.51
C ILE A 148 -0.48 0.54 12.84
N LEU A 149 -0.48 1.50 11.91
CA LEU A 149 0.14 2.81 12.11
C LEU A 149 -0.50 3.60 13.25
N TYR A 150 -1.82 3.49 13.42
CA TYR A 150 -2.53 4.10 14.54
C TYR A 150 -2.06 3.53 15.90
N PHE A 151 -1.89 2.21 16.00
CA PHE A 151 -1.34 1.60 17.22
C PHE A 151 0.10 2.04 17.50
N MET A 152 0.95 2.11 16.47
CA MET A 152 2.32 2.65 16.59
C MET A 152 2.31 4.11 17.07
N TYR A 153 1.43 4.94 16.52
CA TYR A 153 1.26 6.33 16.95
C TYR A 153 0.85 6.43 18.43
N HIS A 154 -0.10 5.60 18.87
CA HIS A 154 -0.56 5.59 20.26
C HIS A 154 0.52 5.10 21.24
N GLN A 155 1.35 4.14 20.83
CA GLN A 155 2.47 3.67 21.65
C GLN A 155 3.53 4.78 21.80
N LEU A 156 3.83 5.50 20.72
CA LEU A 156 4.72 6.67 20.75
C LEU A 156 4.21 7.80 21.67
N THR A 157 2.88 7.96 21.85
CA THR A 157 2.32 8.99 22.74
C THR A 157 2.34 8.60 24.22
N LYS A 158 2.26 7.30 24.55
CA LYS A 158 2.20 6.83 25.94
C LYS A 158 3.56 6.73 26.64
N LYS A 159 4.65 6.31 25.97
CA LYS A 159 6.07 6.37 26.40
C LYS A 159 6.96 5.68 25.34
N ILE A 160 8.11 6.28 24.97
CA ILE A 160 9.05 5.74 23.95
C ILE A 160 9.58 4.36 24.33
N ALA A 161 9.87 4.15 25.62
CA ALA A 161 10.55 2.96 26.12
C ALA A 161 9.80 1.64 25.84
N THR A 162 8.59 1.71 25.28
CA THR A 162 7.78 0.55 24.91
C THR A 162 7.65 0.34 23.40
N VAL A 163 8.15 1.25 22.55
CA VAL A 163 8.12 1.07 21.09
C VAL A 163 9.42 0.40 20.67
N ASP A 164 9.33 -0.83 20.21
CA ASP A 164 10.45 -1.50 19.56
C ASP A 164 10.69 -0.86 18.19
N VAL A 165 11.94 -0.50 17.89
CA VAL A 165 12.32 0.04 16.58
C VAL A 165 12.06 -1.01 15.50
N ASP A 166 12.24 -2.28 15.81
CA ASP A 166 12.00 -3.38 14.87
C ASP A 166 10.51 -3.50 14.50
N ASP A 167 9.60 -3.35 15.48
CA ASP A 167 8.15 -3.32 15.25
C ASP A 167 7.73 -2.09 14.43
N PHE A 168 8.36 -0.94 14.69
CA PHE A 168 8.09 0.28 13.93
C PHE A 168 8.54 0.12 12.47
N GLU A 169 9.72 -0.44 12.24
CA GLU A 169 10.22 -0.74 10.90
C GLU A 169 9.38 -1.81 10.20
N ALA A 170 8.83 -2.78 10.93
CA ALA A 170 7.86 -3.74 10.42
C ALA A 170 6.62 -3.04 9.85
N SER A 171 6.05 -2.10 10.63
CA SER A 171 4.88 -1.33 10.20
C SER A 171 5.17 -0.48 8.95
N ALA A 172 6.39 0.07 8.85
CA ALA A 172 6.85 0.82 7.69
C ALA A 172 6.95 -0.07 6.44
N ALA A 173 7.55 -1.25 6.58
CA ALA A 173 7.68 -2.20 5.48
C ALA A 173 6.31 -2.67 4.97
N PHE A 174 5.35 -2.93 5.86
CA PHE A 174 3.97 -3.25 5.48
C PHE A 174 3.30 -2.10 4.71
N TRP A 175 3.45 -0.85 5.18
CA TRP A 175 2.89 0.33 4.52
C TRP A 175 3.47 0.52 3.11
N HIS A 176 4.79 0.41 2.98
CA HIS A 176 5.47 0.52 1.69
C HIS A 176 5.13 -0.62 0.71
N MET A 177 4.85 -1.82 1.22
CA MET A 177 4.31 -2.90 0.38
C MET A 177 2.97 -2.49 -0.22
N CYS A 178 2.08 -1.87 0.56
CA CYS A 178 0.82 -1.35 0.05
C CYS A 178 1.06 -0.27 -1.03
N ASP A 179 1.95 0.70 -0.77
CA ASP A 179 2.32 1.74 -1.75
C ASP A 179 2.81 1.12 -3.08
N LEU A 180 3.66 0.08 -2.98
CA LEU A 180 4.21 -0.62 -4.14
C LEU A 180 3.12 -1.34 -4.95
N ILE A 181 2.19 -2.02 -4.27
CA ILE A 181 1.05 -2.67 -4.95
C ILE A 181 0.24 -1.65 -5.72
N TRP A 182 -0.08 -0.49 -5.12
CA TRP A 182 -0.84 0.54 -5.82
C TRP A 182 -0.08 1.11 -7.02
N LEU A 183 1.23 1.34 -6.86
CA LEU A 183 2.10 1.82 -7.93
C LEU A 183 2.08 0.88 -9.14
N LEU A 184 1.93 -0.43 -8.93
CA LEU A 184 1.77 -1.42 -10.00
C LEU A 184 0.34 -1.46 -10.55
N LEU A 185 -0.67 -1.37 -9.68
CA LEU A 185 -2.09 -1.42 -10.08
C LEU A 185 -2.53 -0.21 -10.91
N PHE A 186 -2.11 1.00 -10.51
CA PHE A 186 -2.59 2.23 -11.15
C PHE A 186 -2.31 2.26 -12.66
N PRO A 187 -1.07 2.06 -13.14
CA PRO A 187 -0.80 2.05 -14.58
C PRO A 187 -1.57 0.95 -15.30
N VAL A 188 -1.63 -0.25 -14.70
CA VAL A 188 -2.28 -1.41 -15.32
C VAL A 188 -3.78 -1.20 -15.51
N LEU A 189 -4.46 -0.64 -14.51
CA LEU A 189 -5.92 -0.47 -14.55
C LEU A 189 -6.35 0.83 -15.26
N TYR A 190 -5.59 1.93 -15.11
CA TYR A 190 -6.03 3.26 -15.55
C TYR A 190 -5.36 3.72 -16.85
N LEU A 191 -4.20 3.17 -17.21
CA LEU A 191 -3.40 3.67 -18.34
C LEU A 191 -3.23 2.64 -19.48
N LEU A 192 -3.16 1.35 -19.17
CA LEU A 192 -3.08 0.31 -20.21
C LEU A 192 -4.43 0.12 -20.92
N TYR A 193 -4.33 -0.23 -22.21
CA TYR A 193 -5.41 -0.44 -23.21
C TYR A 193 -6.07 0.84 -23.73
#